data_AF-A0A8H7CWN0-F1
#
_entry.id   AF-A0A8H7CWN0-F1
#
_cell.length_a   1.000
_cell.length_b   1.000
_cell.length_c   1.000
_cell.angle_alpha   90.00
_cell.angle_beta   90.00
_cell.angle_gamma   90.00
#
_symmetry.space_group_name_H-M   'P 1'
#
loop_
_entity.id
_entity.type
_entity.pdbx_description
1 polymer ?
#
loop_
_entity_poly.entity_id
_entity_poly.type
_entity_poly.pdbx_seq_one_letter_code
_entity_poly.pdbx_strand_id
1 'polypeptide(L)'
;MRFSTLFTALAVVATGASAATFSSSAISSATKLTSANHYGAPIAPWKAGHYPGWYYGKGVPPKGVTCFLDELFCELLDLFPFGYHCPKPPQNPPPNNPPPPPEYSQTFYSLTCAIQDDSYLTYGLVDTVADCEAMCDSVYGCTFFNTYHDVNGKNGSPQLTCALFGKCLTASSADNCGGQTQPDGTKDYITNSDGYCKKTATGY
;
A
#
# COMPACT_ATOMS: atom_id res chain seq x y z
N MET A 1 -36.57 -17.42 -3.38
CA MET A 1 -35.50 -18.30 -3.91
C MET A 1 -34.27 -18.06 -3.06
N ARG A 2 -33.85 -19.04 -2.26
CA ARG A 2 -32.64 -18.94 -1.41
C ARG A 2 -31.48 -19.49 -2.23
N PHE A 3 -30.56 -18.64 -2.65
CA PHE A 3 -29.31 -19.08 -3.28
C PHE A 3 -28.34 -19.49 -2.17
N SER A 4 -28.23 -20.79 -1.93
CA SER A 4 -27.14 -21.36 -1.14
C SER A 4 -25.89 -21.39 -2.03
N THR A 5 -25.04 -20.37 -1.93
CA THR A 5 -23.71 -20.40 -2.54
C THR A 5 -22.80 -21.32 -1.73
N LEU A 6 -22.57 -22.51 -2.27
CA LEU A 6 -21.50 -23.41 -1.83
C LEU A 6 -20.16 -22.72 -2.13
N PHE A 7 -19.44 -22.30 -1.09
CA PHE A 7 -18.03 -21.95 -1.22
C PHE A 7 -17.25 -23.26 -1.39
N THR A 8 -16.79 -23.52 -2.62
CA THR A 8 -15.84 -24.60 -2.89
C THR A 8 -14.53 -24.27 -2.16
N ALA A 9 -14.23 -24.99 -1.09
CA ALA A 9 -12.91 -24.94 -0.48
C ALA A 9 -11.92 -25.53 -1.49
N LEU A 10 -11.11 -24.68 -2.12
CA LEU A 10 -10.07 -25.13 -3.04
C LEU A 10 -8.93 -25.71 -2.19
N ALA A 11 -8.88 -27.03 -2.06
CA ALA A 11 -7.71 -27.71 -1.51
C ALA A 11 -6.63 -27.72 -2.60
N VAL A 12 -5.59 -26.89 -2.44
CA VAL A 12 -4.40 -26.95 -3.28
C VAL A 12 -3.63 -28.22 -2.89
N VAL A 13 -3.78 -29.29 -3.68
CA VAL A 13 -3.00 -30.52 -3.50
C VAL A 13 -1.59 -30.26 -4.03
N ALA A 14 -0.71 -29.76 -3.17
CA ALA A 14 0.72 -29.76 -3.42
C ALA A 14 1.25 -31.18 -3.13
N THR A 15 1.72 -31.89 -4.16
CA THR A 15 2.53 -33.09 -3.94
C THR A 15 3.86 -32.66 -3.32
N GLY A 16 3.91 -32.64 -1.98
CA GLY A 16 5.16 -32.52 -1.21
C GLY A 16 5.33 -31.31 -0.28
N ALA A 17 4.34 -30.44 -0.08
CA ALA A 17 4.44 -29.31 0.86
C ALA A 17 3.28 -29.32 1.86
N SER A 18 3.56 -28.96 3.11
CA SER A 18 2.58 -28.75 4.19
C SER A 18 1.33 -28.06 3.65
N ALA A 19 0.16 -28.68 3.81
CA ALA A 19 -1.10 -28.11 3.33
C ALA A 19 -1.44 -26.84 4.14
N ALA A 20 -1.00 -25.68 3.66
CA ALA A 20 -1.41 -24.39 4.19
C ALA A 20 -2.94 -24.30 4.09
N THR A 21 -3.60 -24.17 5.24
CA THR A 21 -5.06 -24.08 5.31
C THR A 21 -5.45 -22.61 5.27
N PHE A 22 -5.76 -22.09 4.09
CA PHE A 22 -6.22 -20.71 3.92
C PHE A 22 -7.72 -20.58 4.19
N SER A 23 -8.12 -19.51 4.88
CA SER A 23 -9.53 -19.15 5.00
C SER A 23 -10.08 -18.67 3.64
N SER A 24 -11.35 -18.98 3.35
CA SER A 24 -12.07 -18.44 2.18
C SER A 24 -12.07 -16.90 2.13
N SER A 25 -12.08 -16.25 3.30
CA SER A 25 -11.96 -14.79 3.41
C SER A 25 -10.59 -14.28 2.97
N ALA A 26 -9.50 -14.99 3.32
CA ALA A 26 -8.15 -14.63 2.91
C ALA A 26 -8.00 -14.75 1.38
N ILE A 27 -8.51 -15.82 0.79
CA ILE A 27 -8.51 -16.01 -0.67
C ILE A 27 -9.33 -14.93 -1.38
N SER A 28 -10.51 -14.60 -0.85
CA SER A 28 -11.33 -13.53 -1.43
C SER A 28 -10.67 -12.16 -1.33
N SER A 29 -9.93 -11.87 -0.27
CA SER A 29 -9.18 -10.61 -0.14
C SER A 29 -7.98 -10.59 -1.08
N ALA A 30 -7.20 -11.67 -1.17
CA ALA A 30 -6.03 -11.75 -2.05
C ALA A 30 -6.41 -11.57 -3.54
N THR A 31 -7.50 -12.19 -3.97
CA THR A 31 -8.01 -12.06 -5.35
C THR A 31 -8.51 -10.66 -5.71
N LYS A 32 -8.75 -9.77 -4.73
CA LYS A 32 -9.12 -8.36 -4.97
C LYS A 32 -7.90 -7.45 -5.16
N LEU A 33 -6.69 -7.92 -4.87
CA LEU A 33 -5.46 -7.15 -4.96
C LEU A 33 -4.82 -7.32 -6.33
N THR A 34 -5.50 -6.80 -7.33
CA THR A 34 -5.00 -6.80 -8.71
C THR A 34 -4.72 -5.37 -9.12
N SER A 35 -3.82 -5.20 -10.10
CA SER A 35 -3.57 -3.91 -10.74
C SER A 35 -4.85 -3.28 -11.29
N ALA A 36 -5.77 -4.08 -11.84
CA ALA A 36 -7.07 -3.63 -12.35
C ALA A 36 -7.98 -2.99 -11.28
N ASN A 37 -7.79 -3.36 -10.01
CA ASN A 37 -8.54 -2.80 -8.88
C ASN A 37 -7.65 -1.92 -7.99
N HIS A 38 -6.53 -1.40 -8.52
CA HIS A 38 -5.57 -0.59 -7.78
C HIS A 38 -5.22 -1.18 -6.41
N TYR A 39 -5.01 -2.51 -6.38
CA TYR A 39 -4.68 -3.27 -5.18
C TYR A 39 -5.62 -2.98 -3.99
N GLY A 40 -6.92 -2.83 -4.27
CA GLY A 40 -7.95 -2.57 -3.27
C GLY A 40 -8.32 -1.09 -3.09
N ALA A 41 -7.65 -0.16 -3.77
CA ALA A 41 -7.89 1.29 -3.70
C ALA A 41 -8.28 1.90 -5.06
N PRO A 42 -9.41 1.52 -5.68
CA PRO A 42 -9.77 1.95 -7.03
C PRO A 42 -10.03 3.45 -7.21
N ILE A 43 -10.26 4.17 -6.10
CA ILE A 43 -10.50 5.62 -6.10
C ILE A 43 -9.27 6.27 -5.46
N ALA A 44 -8.57 7.10 -6.25
CA ALA A 44 -7.37 7.81 -5.81
C ALA A 44 -7.63 8.75 -4.62
N PRO A 45 -6.63 9.02 -3.77
CA PRO A 45 -6.82 9.69 -2.47
C PRO A 45 -7.18 11.18 -2.54
N TRP A 46 -7.20 11.79 -3.73
CA TRP A 46 -7.67 13.17 -3.95
C TRP A 46 -9.11 13.23 -4.49
N LYS A 47 -9.82 12.10 -4.53
CA LYS A 47 -11.18 11.99 -5.05
C LYS A 47 -12.14 11.63 -3.92
N ALA A 48 -13.32 12.26 -3.92
CA ALA A 48 -14.35 11.97 -2.93
C ALA A 48 -14.74 10.47 -2.93
N GLY A 49 -14.93 9.91 -1.74
CA GLY A 49 -15.29 8.50 -1.56
C GLY A 49 -14.12 7.52 -1.64
N HIS A 50 -12.88 8.01 -1.69
CA HIS A 50 -11.69 7.18 -1.60
C HIS A 50 -11.61 6.41 -0.27
N TYR A 51 -10.99 5.23 -0.31
CA TYR A 51 -10.68 4.43 0.86
C TYR A 51 -9.36 3.68 0.63
N PRO A 52 -8.50 3.54 1.67
CA PRO A 52 -7.23 2.86 1.52
C PRO A 52 -7.46 1.39 1.22
N GLY A 53 -6.62 0.83 0.35
CA GLY A 53 -6.74 -0.59 0.02
C GLY A 53 -6.35 -1.48 1.20
N TRP A 54 -5.31 -1.07 1.92
CA TRP A 54 -4.68 -1.90 2.95
C TRP A 54 -3.81 -1.10 3.91
N TYR A 55 -3.45 -1.75 5.01
CA TYR A 55 -2.56 -1.25 6.04
C TYR A 55 -1.33 -2.16 6.17
N TYR A 56 -0.15 -1.55 6.29
CA TYR A 56 1.11 -2.24 6.52
C TYR A 56 1.95 -1.48 7.56
N GLY A 57 2.09 -2.09 8.73
CA GLY A 57 2.74 -1.50 9.88
C GLY A 57 2.50 -2.38 11.12
N LYS A 58 3.26 -2.13 12.18
CA LYS A 58 3.20 -2.88 13.45
C LYS A 58 2.11 -2.37 14.40
N GLY A 59 1.56 -1.20 14.11
CA GLY A 59 0.47 -0.59 14.86
C GLY A 59 -0.90 -1.24 14.62
N VAL A 60 -1.94 -0.56 15.12
CA VAL A 60 -3.31 -1.04 15.00
C VAL A 60 -3.88 -0.60 13.66
N PRO A 61 -4.32 -1.51 12.78
CA PRO A 61 -4.95 -1.14 11.52
C PRO A 61 -6.23 -0.32 11.78
N PRO A 62 -6.52 0.70 10.95
CA PRO A 62 -7.77 1.43 11.08
C PRO A 62 -8.96 0.53 10.80
N LYS A 63 -10.09 0.85 11.44
CA LYS A 63 -11.31 0.07 11.31
C LYS A 63 -11.72 -0.05 9.83
N GLY A 64 -11.90 -1.28 9.37
CA GLY A 64 -12.33 -1.57 7.99
C GLY A 64 -11.19 -1.60 6.96
N VAL A 65 -9.93 -1.39 7.37
CA VAL A 65 -8.76 -1.51 6.51
C VAL A 65 -8.09 -2.87 6.78
N THR A 66 -7.82 -3.62 5.71
CA THR A 66 -7.19 -4.94 5.83
C THR A 66 -5.71 -4.78 6.21
N CYS A 67 -5.26 -5.47 7.26
CA CYS A 67 -3.86 -5.50 7.70
C CYS A 67 -3.11 -6.65 7.03
N PHE A 68 -1.90 -6.39 6.53
CA PHE A 68 -1.16 -7.33 5.67
C PHE A 68 0.04 -8.03 6.34
N LEU A 69 0.26 -7.84 7.64
CA LEU A 69 1.31 -8.56 8.37
C LEU A 69 0.95 -10.02 8.77
N ASP A 70 -0.11 -10.59 8.20
CA ASP A 70 -0.48 -11.99 8.45
C ASP A 70 0.35 -12.92 7.55
N GLU A 71 1.28 -13.69 8.14
CA GLU A 71 2.23 -14.58 7.44
C GLU A 71 1.53 -15.54 6.47
N LEU A 72 0.32 -16.00 6.82
CA LEU A 72 -0.46 -16.91 5.97
C LEU A 72 -1.02 -16.21 4.73
N PHE A 73 -1.29 -14.91 4.81
CA PHE A 73 -1.76 -14.13 3.66
C PHE A 73 -0.62 -13.89 2.66
N CYS A 74 0.61 -13.74 3.17
CA CYS A 74 1.79 -13.58 2.34
C CYS A 74 2.13 -14.80 1.50
N GLU A 75 2.09 -16.00 2.08
CA GLU A 75 2.30 -17.24 1.32
C GLU A 75 1.27 -17.39 0.19
N LEU A 76 0.03 -16.94 0.43
CA LEU A 76 -1.02 -16.98 -0.56
C LEU A 76 -0.75 -16.01 -1.72
N LEU A 77 -0.29 -14.79 -1.42
CA LEU A 77 0.02 -13.80 -2.44
C LEU A 77 1.21 -14.21 -3.31
N ASP A 78 2.25 -14.79 -2.71
CA ASP A 78 3.40 -15.30 -3.48
C ASP A 78 3.03 -16.47 -4.41
N LEU A 79 1.94 -17.20 -4.10
CA LEU A 79 1.43 -18.26 -4.96
C LEU A 79 0.67 -17.74 -6.20
N PHE A 80 0.16 -16.51 -6.16
CA PHE A 80 -0.64 -15.96 -7.25
C PHE A 80 0.08 -14.85 -8.03
N PRO A 81 0.13 -14.92 -9.38
CA PRO A 81 0.87 -13.95 -10.21
C PRO A 81 0.07 -12.66 -10.48
N PHE A 82 -0.38 -11.95 -9.43
CA PHE A 82 -1.26 -10.77 -9.58
C PHE A 82 -0.54 -9.42 -9.54
N GLY A 83 0.80 -9.41 -9.67
CA GLY A 83 1.58 -8.17 -9.67
C GLY A 83 1.69 -7.50 -8.30
N TYR A 84 1.36 -8.24 -7.23
CA TYR A 84 1.55 -7.82 -5.85
C TYR A 84 2.25 -8.96 -5.11
N HIS A 85 3.42 -8.68 -4.55
CA HIS A 85 4.14 -9.58 -3.66
C HIS A 85 3.86 -9.19 -2.23
N CYS A 86 4.11 -10.07 -1.27
CA CYS A 86 4.00 -9.62 0.10
C CYS A 86 5.11 -8.60 0.43
N PRO A 87 4.78 -7.45 1.04
CA PRO A 87 5.80 -6.53 1.49
C PRO A 87 6.67 -7.22 2.52
N LYS A 88 7.98 -7.24 2.27
CA LYS A 88 8.94 -7.81 3.22
C LYS A 88 9.28 -6.74 4.25
N PRO A 89 9.41 -7.10 5.54
CA PRO A 89 9.95 -6.17 6.52
C PRO A 89 11.28 -5.62 6.02
N PRO A 90 11.58 -4.33 6.24
CA PRO A 90 12.90 -3.78 5.94
C PRO A 90 13.96 -4.71 6.55
N GLN A 91 14.80 -5.30 5.70
CA GLN A 91 15.84 -6.19 6.21
C GLN A 91 16.84 -5.35 6.99
N ASN A 92 16.93 -5.56 8.30
CA ASN A 92 18.09 -5.08 9.05
C ASN A 92 19.33 -5.76 8.43
N PRO A 93 20.32 -5.01 7.93
CA PRO A 93 21.54 -5.62 7.44
C PRO A 93 22.18 -6.46 8.56
N PRO A 94 22.82 -7.59 8.22
CA PRO A 94 23.63 -8.33 9.18
C PRO A 94 24.61 -7.38 9.89
N PRO A 95 24.93 -7.59 11.18
CA PRO A 95 25.72 -6.65 11.99
C PRO A 95 27.08 -6.24 11.41
N ASN A 96 27.59 -6.97 10.42
CA ASN A 96 28.92 -6.80 9.85
C ASN A 96 28.91 -6.35 8.38
N ASN A 97 27.75 -6.11 7.77
CA ASN A 97 27.67 -5.59 6.41
C ASN A 97 27.30 -4.09 6.45
N PRO A 98 27.90 -3.26 5.58
CA PRO A 98 27.42 -1.90 5.39
C PRO A 98 25.92 -1.93 5.06
N PRO A 99 25.12 -0.97 5.55
CA PRO A 99 23.74 -0.84 5.11
C PRO A 99 23.69 -0.80 3.57
N PRO A 100 22.74 -1.50 2.93
CA PRO A 100 22.51 -1.34 1.50
C PRO A 100 22.36 0.15 1.18
N PRO A 101 22.92 0.64 0.06
CA PRO A 101 22.66 2.00 -0.39
C PRO A 101 21.14 2.23 -0.44
N PRO A 102 20.62 3.39 -0.01
CA PRO A 102 19.18 3.62 -0.03
C PRO A 102 18.65 3.47 -1.45
N GLU A 103 17.66 2.60 -1.65
CA GLU A 103 17.10 2.29 -2.98
C GLU A 103 16.27 3.43 -3.55
N TYR A 104 15.92 4.41 -2.71
CA TYR A 104 15.13 5.57 -3.09
C TYR A 104 15.89 6.88 -2.82
N SER A 105 15.59 7.90 -3.62
CA SER A 105 16.01 9.28 -3.43
C SER A 105 14.81 10.16 -3.13
N GLN A 106 14.87 10.94 -2.05
CA GLN A 106 13.85 11.94 -1.74
C GLN A 106 13.88 13.06 -2.78
N THR A 107 12.72 13.39 -3.33
CA THR A 107 12.52 14.38 -4.41
C THR A 107 11.98 15.71 -3.88
N PHE A 108 11.22 15.68 -2.80
CA PHE A 108 10.73 16.83 -2.05
C PHE A 108 10.37 16.41 -0.62
N TYR A 109 10.20 17.40 0.26
CA TYR A 109 9.83 17.17 1.65
C TYR A 109 8.99 18.30 2.24
N SER A 110 8.22 17.99 3.28
CA SER A 110 7.45 18.89 4.12
C SER A 110 6.48 19.81 3.37
N LEU A 111 5.85 19.32 2.31
CA LEU A 111 4.80 20.07 1.61
C LEU A 111 3.45 19.94 2.34
N THR A 112 2.55 20.89 2.07
CA THR A 112 1.16 20.90 2.55
C THR A 112 0.17 20.34 1.52
N CYS A 113 0.68 19.76 0.45
CA CYS A 113 -0.11 19.11 -0.59
C CYS A 113 0.57 17.79 -0.98
N ALA A 114 -0.24 16.78 -1.24
CA ALA A 114 0.16 15.46 -1.70
C ALA A 114 0.15 15.39 -3.22
N ILE A 115 0.82 14.38 -3.76
CA ILE A 115 0.89 14.12 -5.19
C ILE A 115 -0.49 13.75 -5.73
N GLN A 116 -0.83 14.33 -6.89
CA GLN A 116 -1.92 13.93 -7.75
C GLN A 116 -1.37 13.73 -9.16
N ASP A 117 -1.45 12.51 -9.70
CA ASP A 117 -0.92 12.18 -11.02
C ASP A 117 -1.62 10.94 -11.62
N ASP A 118 -1.59 10.83 -12.95
CA ASP A 118 -2.23 9.75 -13.71
C ASP A 118 -1.53 8.39 -13.58
N SER A 119 -0.27 8.36 -13.16
CA SER A 119 0.50 7.14 -12.91
C SER A 119 0.15 6.46 -11.58
N TYR A 120 -0.96 6.86 -10.94
CA TYR A 120 -1.45 6.28 -9.70
C TYR A 120 -1.63 4.76 -9.78
N LEU A 121 -1.04 4.05 -8.83
CA LEU A 121 -1.12 2.59 -8.74
C LEU A 121 -2.06 2.17 -7.62
N THR A 122 -1.87 2.68 -6.41
CA THR A 122 -2.68 2.37 -5.23
C THR A 122 -2.34 3.33 -4.08
N TYR A 123 -3.08 3.27 -2.98
CA TYR A 123 -2.60 3.80 -1.72
C TYR A 123 -3.03 2.92 -0.53
N GLY A 124 -2.18 2.91 0.48
CA GLY A 124 -2.41 2.25 1.75
C GLY A 124 -2.05 3.16 2.93
N LEU A 125 -2.14 2.61 4.12
CA LEU A 125 -1.75 3.27 5.36
C LEU A 125 -0.57 2.55 5.99
N VAL A 126 0.36 3.32 6.56
CA VAL A 126 1.58 2.79 7.16
C VAL A 126 1.95 3.54 8.43
N ASP A 127 2.82 2.95 9.24
CA ASP A 127 3.35 3.62 10.44
C ASP A 127 4.56 4.49 10.12
N THR A 128 5.41 4.06 9.18
CA THR A 128 6.69 4.72 8.88
C THR A 128 6.93 4.89 7.37
N VAL A 129 7.87 5.77 7.01
CA VAL A 129 8.35 5.91 5.62
C VAL A 129 8.96 4.59 5.11
N ALA A 130 9.69 3.86 5.95
CA ALA A 130 10.28 2.58 5.59
C ALA A 130 9.21 1.50 5.30
N ASP A 131 8.06 1.56 6.00
CA ASP A 131 6.92 0.70 5.69
C ASP A 131 6.29 1.06 4.34
N CYS A 132 6.26 2.35 3.96
CA CYS A 132 5.80 2.79 2.63
C CYS A 132 6.75 2.33 1.52
N GLU A 133 8.06 2.36 1.77
CA GLU A 133 9.08 1.84 0.87
C GLU A 133 8.87 0.34 0.59
N ALA A 134 8.76 -0.46 1.64
CA ALA A 134 8.45 -1.90 1.51
C ALA A 134 7.12 -2.13 0.78
N MET A 135 6.12 -1.28 1.03
CA MET A 135 4.85 -1.29 0.31
C MET A 135 5.03 -0.99 -1.19
N CYS A 136 5.88 -0.03 -1.57
CA CYS A 136 6.20 0.23 -2.97
C CYS A 136 6.90 -0.96 -3.64
N ASP A 137 7.89 -1.57 -2.98
CA ASP A 137 8.61 -2.72 -3.53
C ASP A 137 7.72 -3.96 -3.73
N SER A 138 6.63 -4.04 -3.00
CA SER A 138 5.63 -5.10 -3.09
C SER A 138 4.69 -4.94 -4.30
N VAL A 139 4.56 -3.73 -4.87
CA VAL A 139 3.63 -3.42 -5.94
C VAL A 139 4.36 -3.35 -7.28
N TYR A 140 3.98 -4.22 -8.22
CA TYR A 140 4.55 -4.22 -9.56
C TYR A 140 4.36 -2.86 -10.24
N GLY A 141 5.46 -2.34 -10.79
CA GLY A 141 5.50 -1.04 -11.47
C GLY A 141 5.68 0.16 -10.55
N CYS A 142 5.69 -0.01 -9.22
CA CYS A 142 5.92 1.10 -8.31
C CYS A 142 7.34 1.65 -8.46
N THR A 143 7.40 2.94 -8.82
CA THR A 143 8.63 3.68 -9.10
C THR A 143 8.78 4.89 -8.17
N PHE A 144 7.67 5.33 -7.57
CA PHE A 144 7.64 6.48 -6.69
C PHE A 144 6.57 6.30 -5.61
N PHE A 145 6.85 6.82 -4.41
CA PHE A 145 5.86 6.91 -3.36
C PHE A 145 5.84 8.29 -2.70
N ASN A 146 4.64 8.73 -2.29
CA ASN A 146 4.43 9.94 -1.51
C ASN A 146 3.82 9.57 -0.16
N THR A 147 4.50 9.94 0.91
CA THR A 147 4.01 9.82 2.29
C THR A 147 3.48 11.13 2.79
N TYR A 148 2.34 11.14 3.48
CA TYR A 148 1.77 12.36 4.06
C TYR A 148 0.78 12.05 5.18
N HIS A 149 0.52 13.04 6.04
CA HIS A 149 -0.64 13.01 6.93
C HIS A 149 -1.83 13.64 6.23
N ASP A 150 -2.94 12.90 6.22
CA ASP A 150 -4.24 13.38 5.77
C ASP A 150 -5.09 13.58 7.02
N VAL A 151 -4.99 14.79 7.58
CA VAL A 151 -5.57 15.14 8.88
C VAL A 151 -7.07 15.32 8.72
N ASN A 152 -7.85 14.78 9.67
CA ASN A 152 -9.30 14.61 9.60
C ASN A 152 -9.79 13.66 8.49
N GLY A 153 -9.01 13.40 7.46
CA GLY A 153 -9.28 12.36 6.46
C GLY A 153 -9.20 10.95 7.02
N LYS A 154 -9.46 9.95 6.17
CA LYS A 154 -9.27 8.51 6.46
C LYS A 154 -9.97 8.03 7.73
N ASN A 155 -11.18 8.52 8.00
CA ASN A 155 -11.93 8.23 9.23
C ASN A 155 -11.12 8.58 10.51
N GLY A 156 -10.29 9.62 10.47
CA GLY A 156 -9.48 10.09 11.60
C GLY A 156 -8.24 9.25 11.89
N SER A 157 -7.79 8.38 10.98
CA SER A 157 -6.57 7.59 11.19
C SER A 157 -5.32 8.49 11.30
N PRO A 158 -4.50 8.35 12.35
CA PRO A 158 -3.27 9.13 12.52
C PRO A 158 -2.10 8.62 11.65
N GLN A 159 -2.25 7.46 11.00
CA GLN A 159 -1.20 6.81 10.23
C GLN A 159 -0.79 7.64 9.01
N LEU A 160 0.39 7.38 8.47
CA LEU A 160 0.83 7.96 7.21
C LEU A 160 0.00 7.36 6.07
N THR A 161 -0.45 8.22 5.17
CA THR A 161 -0.91 7.79 3.85
C THR A 161 0.31 7.48 3.00
N CYS A 162 0.33 6.31 2.35
CA CYS A 162 1.36 5.90 1.42
C CYS A 162 0.74 5.75 0.02
N ALA A 163 0.92 6.75 -0.84
CA ALA A 163 0.41 6.75 -2.21
C ALA A 163 1.51 6.34 -3.20
N LEU A 164 1.23 5.37 -4.06
CA LEU A 164 2.19 4.74 -4.97
C LEU A 164 1.93 5.12 -6.42
N PHE A 165 3.01 5.35 -7.17
CA PHE A 165 2.97 5.84 -8.54
C PHE A 165 3.96 5.10 -9.45
N GLY A 166 3.58 4.98 -10.73
CA GLY A 166 4.33 4.25 -11.75
C GLY A 166 5.50 5.02 -12.38
N LYS A 167 5.69 6.30 -12.03
CA LYS A 167 6.81 7.13 -12.52
C LYS A 167 7.32 8.04 -11.41
N CYS A 168 8.55 8.52 -11.52
CA CYS A 168 9.08 9.51 -10.60
C CYS A 168 8.43 10.88 -10.79
N LEU A 169 8.05 11.49 -9.67
CA LEU A 169 7.34 12.76 -9.61
C LEU A 169 8.13 13.75 -8.74
N THR A 170 7.77 15.02 -8.82
CA THR A 170 8.42 16.09 -8.04
C THR A 170 7.35 16.95 -7.35
N ALA A 171 7.80 17.95 -6.58
CA ALA A 171 6.92 18.90 -5.92
C ALA A 171 5.93 19.60 -6.87
N SER A 172 6.21 19.66 -8.18
CA SER A 172 5.31 20.27 -9.17
C SER A 172 3.98 19.53 -9.35
N SER A 173 3.88 18.28 -8.88
CA SER A 173 2.66 17.45 -8.95
C SER A 173 1.91 17.41 -7.61
N ALA A 174 2.35 18.20 -6.63
CA ALA A 174 1.75 18.26 -5.29
C ALA A 174 0.51 19.17 -5.28
N ASP A 175 -0.58 18.68 -5.88
CA ASP A 175 -1.83 19.46 -6.05
C ASP A 175 -2.94 19.06 -5.07
N ASN A 176 -2.84 17.91 -4.40
CA ASN A 176 -3.84 17.46 -3.44
C ASN A 176 -3.60 18.08 -2.06
N CYS A 177 -4.20 19.23 -1.79
CA CYS A 177 -4.06 19.92 -0.50
C CYS A 177 -5.15 19.56 0.53
N GLY A 178 -6.01 18.58 0.23
CA GLY A 178 -7.21 18.28 1.02
C GLY A 178 -8.40 19.17 0.67
N GLY A 179 -9.21 19.55 1.67
CA GLY A 179 -10.41 20.36 1.53
C GLY A 179 -11.71 19.56 1.32
N GLN A 180 -11.66 18.23 1.41
CA GLN A 180 -12.86 17.39 1.33
C GLN A 180 -13.61 17.42 2.67
N THR A 181 -14.94 17.43 2.61
CA THR A 181 -15.77 17.39 3.82
C THR A 181 -15.89 15.95 4.31
N GLN A 182 -15.52 15.75 5.57
CA GLN A 182 -15.59 14.48 6.26
C GLN A 182 -17.00 14.25 6.83
N PRO A 183 -17.37 13.00 7.21
CA PRO A 183 -18.71 12.70 7.73
C PRO A 183 -19.11 13.50 8.99
N ASP A 184 -18.13 13.96 9.77
CA ASP A 184 -18.33 14.80 10.96
C ASP A 184 -18.42 16.30 10.65
N GLY A 185 -18.36 16.69 9.36
CA GLY A 185 -18.41 18.08 8.89
C GLY A 185 -17.07 18.80 8.89
N THR A 186 -16.00 18.19 9.41
CA THR A 186 -14.65 18.75 9.33
C THR A 186 -14.12 18.75 7.89
N LYS A 187 -13.12 19.58 7.64
CA LYS A 187 -12.36 19.56 6.39
C LYS A 187 -11.05 18.86 6.62
N ASP A 188 -10.67 17.98 5.71
CA ASP A 188 -9.33 17.43 5.71
C ASP A 188 -8.29 18.41 5.16
N TYR A 189 -7.04 18.15 5.50
CA TYR A 189 -5.89 18.88 4.97
C TYR A 189 -4.63 18.02 5.03
N ILE A 190 -3.70 18.28 4.12
CA ILE A 190 -2.47 17.52 4.01
C ILE A 190 -1.32 18.21 4.75
N THR A 191 -0.53 17.44 5.50
CA THR A 191 0.73 17.89 6.10
C THR A 191 1.85 16.88 5.92
N ASN A 192 3.10 17.35 6.05
CA ASN A 192 4.30 16.51 6.03
C ASN A 192 4.36 15.61 4.79
N SER A 193 4.07 16.19 3.63
CA SER A 193 4.10 15.47 2.36
C SER A 193 5.52 15.39 1.83
N ASP A 194 6.03 14.16 1.74
CA ASP A 194 7.38 13.80 1.30
C ASP A 194 7.31 12.84 0.12
N GLY A 195 8.18 13.00 -0.87
CA GLY A 195 8.18 12.20 -2.10
C GLY A 195 9.49 11.48 -2.34
N TYR A 196 9.43 10.21 -2.76
CA TYR A 196 10.60 9.35 -2.91
C TYR A 196 10.55 8.61 -4.25
N CYS A 197 11.61 8.75 -5.04
CA CYS A 197 11.78 8.12 -6.35
C CYS A 197 12.76 6.94 -6.23
N LYS A 198 12.41 5.78 -6.79
CA LYS A 198 13.31 4.63 -6.86
C LYS A 198 14.52 5.00 -7.71
N LYS A 199 15.73 4.74 -7.20
CA LYS A 199 16.95 4.90 -7.97
C LYS A 199 16.98 3.81 -9.02
N THR A 200 17.11 4.18 -10.29
CA THR A 200 17.33 3.20 -11.35
C THR A 200 18.59 2.40 -11.01
N ALA A 201 18.53 1.07 -11.05
CA ALA A 201 19.72 0.26 -10.93
C ALA A 201 20.70 0.72 -12.02
N THR A 202 21.79 1.37 -11.60
CA THR A 202 22.92 1.63 -12.49
C THR A 202 23.45 0.26 -12.89
N GLY A 203 23.11 -0.20 -14.09
CA GLY A 203 23.68 -1.39 -14.67
C GLY A 203 25.20 -1.28 -14.63
N TYR A 204 25.83 -2.27 -14.00
CA TYR A 204 27.27 -2.49 -14.09
C TYR A 204 27.67 -2.86 -15.53
#